data_AF-A0A0Q4BE98-F1
#
_entry.id   AF-A0A0Q4BE98-F1
#
_cell.length_a   1.000
_cell.length_b   1.000
_cell.length_c   1.000
_cell.angle_alpha   90.00
_cell.angle_beta   90.00
_cell.angle_gamma   90.00
#
_symmetry.space_group_name_H-M   'P 1'
#
loop_
_entity.id
_entity.type
_entity.pdbx_description
1 polymer ?
#
loop_
_entity_poly.entity_id
_entity_poly.type
_entity_poly.pdbx_seq_one_letter_code
_entity_poly.pdbx_strand_id
1 'polypeptide(L)'
;MEVPSSLRKEHEELLSMLERAMAAPGEVGEAARVVSEHLMPHFHREEEFALPQLGSLTLSGERRVEHPEKVIELTERLREELPRMLEEHVQIAIALESLRAAASRAGMEEHVIFADKLLLHAQMEEEVLYPTSLLIGSYLKQSLVTRA
;
A
#
# COMPACT_ATOMS: atom_id res chain seq x y z
N MET A 1 -9.37 4.96 14.33
CA MET A 1 -8.04 4.65 13.78
C MET A 1 -8.06 5.03 12.32
N GLU A 2 -6.97 5.61 11.82
CA GLU A 2 -6.86 6.11 10.43
C GLU A 2 -5.47 5.78 9.90
N VAL A 3 -5.32 5.75 8.58
CA VAL A 3 -4.01 5.60 7.93
C VAL A 3 -3.09 6.75 8.36
N PRO A 4 -1.84 6.47 8.80
CA PRO A 4 -0.87 7.49 9.14
C PRO A 4 -0.73 8.57 8.06
N SER A 5 -0.66 9.84 8.46
CA SER A 5 -0.65 10.95 7.51
C SER A 5 0.56 10.97 6.58
N SER A 6 1.68 10.35 6.98
CA SER A 6 2.84 10.15 6.11
C SER A 6 2.53 9.22 4.94
N LEU A 7 1.84 8.11 5.20
CA LEU A 7 1.46 7.13 4.17
C LEU A 7 0.40 7.71 3.23
N ARG A 8 -0.61 8.41 3.77
CA ARG A 8 -1.61 9.09 2.93
C ARG A 8 -0.97 10.09 1.96
N LYS A 9 0.02 10.87 2.42
CA LYS A 9 0.75 11.81 1.56
C LYS A 9 1.61 11.12 0.51
N GLU A 10 2.20 9.98 0.84
CA GLU A 10 2.93 9.16 -0.13
C GLU A 10 1.99 8.63 -1.22
N HIS A 11 0.84 8.06 -0.84
CA HIS A 11 -0.21 7.64 -1.79
C HIS A 11 -0.68 8.80 -2.67
N GLU A 12 -0.95 9.98 -2.10
CA GLU A 12 -1.29 11.19 -2.86
C GLU A 12 -0.20 11.59 -3.88
N GLU A 13 1.08 11.51 -3.50
CA GLU A 13 2.20 11.78 -4.40
C GLU A 13 2.27 10.76 -5.54
N LEU A 14 2.17 9.46 -5.22
CA LEU A 14 2.19 8.37 -6.20
C LEU A 14 1.03 8.48 -7.20
N LEU A 15 -0.18 8.79 -6.72
CA LEU A 15 -1.34 9.04 -7.58
C LEU A 15 -1.12 10.25 -8.49
N SER A 16 -0.54 11.34 -7.98
CA SER A 16 -0.20 12.51 -8.80
C SER A 16 0.83 12.18 -9.89
N MET A 17 1.82 11.33 -9.58
CA MET A 17 2.79 10.84 -10.58
C MET A 17 2.12 9.96 -11.64
N LEU A 18 1.22 9.07 -11.22
CA LEU A 18 0.45 8.21 -12.12
C LEU A 18 -0.46 9.02 -13.06
N GLU A 19 -1.13 10.06 -12.57
CA GLU A 19 -1.95 10.97 -13.38
C GLU A 19 -1.13 11.62 -14.51
N ARG A 20 0.09 12.10 -14.20
CA ARG A 20 1.00 12.64 -15.22
C ARG A 20 1.43 11.57 -16.22
N ALA A 21 1.76 10.37 -15.76
CA ALA A 21 2.13 9.25 -16.64
C ALA A 21 0.98 8.86 -17.58
N MET A 22 -0.26 8.78 -17.09
CA MET A 22 -1.45 8.50 -17.91
C MET A 22 -1.74 9.59 -18.95
N ALA A 23 -1.37 10.84 -18.65
CA ALA A 23 -1.50 11.96 -19.58
C ALA A 23 -0.42 12.01 -20.65
N ALA A 24 0.66 11.22 -20.52
CA ALA A 24 1.71 11.13 -21.53
C ALA A 24 1.18 10.55 -22.85
N PRO A 25 1.70 11.00 -24.00
CA PRO A 25 1.28 10.46 -25.30
C PRO A 25 1.88 9.07 -25.56
N GLY A 26 1.22 8.30 -26.43
CA GLY A 26 1.72 7.01 -26.93
C GLY A 26 1.82 5.91 -25.88
N GLU A 27 2.77 4.99 -26.08
CA GLU A 27 2.92 3.76 -25.28
C GLU A 27 3.08 4.03 -23.77
N VAL A 28 3.66 5.16 -23.39
CA VAL A 28 3.85 5.52 -21.97
C VAL A 28 2.51 5.72 -21.27
N GLY A 29 1.63 6.53 -21.87
CA GLY A 29 0.30 6.77 -21.29
C GLY A 29 -0.59 5.53 -21.33
N GLU A 30 -0.46 4.69 -22.37
CA GLU A 30 -1.17 3.41 -22.45
C GLU A 30 -0.73 2.47 -21.33
N ALA A 31 0.59 2.30 -21.12
CA ALA A 31 1.12 1.48 -20.04
C ALA A 31 0.74 2.01 -18.65
N ALA A 32 0.75 3.33 -18.45
CA ALA A 32 0.35 3.95 -17.19
C ALA A 32 -1.14 3.71 -16.86
N ARG A 33 -2.03 3.65 -17.86
CA ARG A 33 -3.44 3.31 -17.61
C ARG A 33 -3.60 1.87 -17.12
N VAL A 34 -2.82 0.93 -17.65
CA VAL A 34 -2.79 -0.46 -17.15
C VAL A 34 -2.31 -0.51 -15.70
N VAL A 35 -1.30 0.28 -15.33
CA VAL A 35 -0.89 0.43 -13.92
C VAL A 35 -2.07 0.90 -13.06
N SER A 36 -2.80 1.92 -13.51
CA SER A 36 -3.96 2.47 -12.80
C SER A 36 -5.08 1.45 -12.57
N GLU A 37 -5.38 0.62 -13.57
CA GLU A 37 -6.41 -0.43 -13.48
C GLU A 37 -6.15 -1.42 -12.33
N HIS A 38 -4.88 -1.71 -12.05
CA HIS A 38 -4.48 -2.58 -10.94
C HIS A 38 -4.29 -1.81 -9.63
N LEU A 39 -3.69 -0.62 -9.69
CA LEU A 39 -3.29 0.14 -8.51
C LEU A 39 -4.48 0.74 -7.75
N MET A 40 -5.45 1.33 -8.45
CA MET A 40 -6.59 1.99 -7.82
C MET A 40 -7.41 1.08 -6.88
N PRO A 41 -7.85 -0.13 -7.31
CA PRO A 41 -8.55 -1.03 -6.41
C PRO A 41 -7.65 -1.59 -5.31
N HIS A 42 -6.34 -1.67 -5.54
CA HIS A 42 -5.37 -2.11 -4.54
C HIS A 42 -5.26 -1.08 -3.40
N PHE A 43 -4.96 0.18 -3.71
CA PHE A 43 -4.91 1.28 -2.71
C PHE A 43 -6.21 1.41 -1.91
N HIS A 44 -7.37 1.17 -2.54
CA HIS A 44 -8.63 1.16 -1.81
C HIS A 44 -8.66 0.10 -0.71
N ARG A 45 -8.16 -1.11 -0.97
CA ARG A 45 -8.07 -2.19 0.04
C ARG A 45 -7.09 -1.82 1.15
N GLU A 46 -5.98 -1.18 0.78
CA GLU A 46 -5.00 -0.73 1.76
C GLU A 46 -5.58 0.28 2.76
N GLU A 47 -6.25 1.30 2.24
CA GLU A 47 -6.90 2.32 3.06
C GLU A 47 -8.07 1.76 3.87
N GLU A 48 -8.80 0.79 3.31
CA GLU A 48 -9.96 0.21 3.97
C GLU A 48 -9.57 -0.68 5.16
N PHE A 49 -8.54 -1.51 5.01
CA PHE A 49 -8.24 -2.51 6.02
C PHE A 49 -6.77 -2.89 6.25
N ALA A 50 -5.81 -2.51 5.40
CA ALA A 50 -4.41 -2.95 5.59
C ALA A 50 -3.59 -1.99 6.45
N LEU A 51 -3.77 -0.69 6.27
CA LEU A 51 -2.96 0.37 6.88
C LEU A 51 -3.59 1.09 8.10
N PRO A 52 -4.93 1.14 8.33
CA PRO A 52 -5.50 1.87 9.46
C PRO A 52 -4.96 1.46 10.84
N GLN A 53 -4.53 0.21 11.01
CA GLN A 53 -3.92 -0.36 12.23
C GLN A 53 -2.68 0.39 12.66
N LEU A 54 -1.88 0.87 11.71
CA LEU A 54 -0.65 1.60 11.98
C LEU A 54 -0.93 2.92 12.71
N GLY A 55 -2.10 3.52 12.51
CA GLY A 55 -2.54 4.73 13.22
C GLY A 55 -2.78 4.53 14.71
N SER A 56 -2.76 3.29 15.22
CA SER A 56 -2.83 3.00 16.65
C SER A 56 -1.47 3.10 17.36
N LEU A 57 -0.36 3.17 16.62
CA LEU A 57 0.99 3.24 17.19
C LEU A 57 1.29 4.61 17.81
N THR A 58 2.15 4.60 18.83
CA THR A 58 2.69 5.80 19.46
C THR A 58 4.18 5.65 19.70
N LEU A 59 4.90 6.76 19.82
CA LEU A 59 6.34 6.74 20.06
C LEU A 59 6.72 6.11 21.40
N SER A 60 5.82 6.11 22.39
CA SER A 60 6.06 5.46 23.68
C SER A 60 5.87 3.94 23.62
N GLY A 61 5.19 3.41 22.59
CA GLY A 61 4.71 2.02 22.57
C GLY A 61 3.61 1.74 23.60
N GLU A 62 3.28 2.72 24.44
CA GLU A 62 2.35 2.62 25.56
C GLU A 62 1.14 3.50 25.26
N ARG A 63 0.15 2.92 24.59
CA ARG A 63 -1.18 3.53 24.46
C ARG A 63 -2.23 2.47 24.65
N ARG A 64 -3.26 2.79 25.44
CA ARG A 64 -4.50 2.02 25.40
C ARG A 64 -5.16 2.29 24.05
N VAL A 65 -5.12 1.29 23.18
CA VAL A 65 -5.86 1.33 21.92
C VAL A 65 -7.34 1.44 22.23
N GLU A 66 -7.98 2.47 21.69
CA GLU A 66 -9.43 2.61 21.70
C GLU A 66 -9.99 1.61 20.68
N HIS A 67 -11.03 0.86 21.08
CA HIS A 67 -11.64 -0.17 20.25
C HIS A 67 -10.69 -1.29 19.76
N PRO A 68 -9.99 -2.01 20.66
CA PRO A 68 -9.09 -3.10 20.27
C PRO A 68 -9.78 -4.19 19.44
N GLU A 69 -11.09 -4.39 19.62
CA GLU A 69 -11.92 -5.30 18.82
C GLU A 69 -11.88 -4.95 17.32
N LYS A 70 -11.90 -3.65 16.97
CA LYS A 70 -11.87 -3.22 15.58
C LYS A 70 -10.50 -3.45 14.94
N VAL A 71 -9.42 -3.23 15.70
CA VAL A 71 -8.06 -3.52 15.22
C VAL A 71 -7.90 -5.02 14.94
N ILE A 72 -8.43 -5.87 15.82
CA ILE A 72 -8.42 -7.33 15.64
C ILE A 72 -9.25 -7.71 14.40
N GLU A 73 -10.44 -7.15 14.21
CA GLU A 73 -11.27 -7.39 13.02
C GLU A 73 -10.51 -7.07 11.72
N LEU A 74 -9.92 -5.87 11.61
CA LEU A 74 -9.15 -5.47 10.43
C LEU A 74 -7.90 -6.34 10.24
N THR A 75 -7.29 -6.81 11.34
CA THR A 75 -6.14 -7.72 11.29
C THR A 75 -6.49 -9.09 10.71
N GLU A 76 -7.63 -9.66 11.11
CA GLU A 76 -8.08 -10.94 10.54
C GLU A 76 -8.49 -10.75 9.07
N ARG A 77 -9.17 -9.64 8.72
CA ARG A 77 -9.47 -9.31 7.32
C ARG A 77 -8.21 -9.16 6.48
N LEU A 78 -7.19 -8.44 6.96
CA LEU A 78 -5.90 -8.34 6.28
C LEU A 78 -5.27 -9.72 6.10
N ARG A 79 -5.29 -10.58 7.12
CA ARG A 79 -4.75 -11.94 7.04
C ARG A 79 -5.45 -12.78 5.97
N GLU A 80 -6.77 -12.67 5.86
CA GLU A 80 -7.58 -13.39 4.86
C GLU A 80 -7.32 -12.89 3.44
N GLU A 81 -7.22 -11.57 3.25
CA GLU A 81 -7.03 -10.94 1.93
C GLU A 81 -5.55 -10.87 1.50
N LEU A 82 -4.59 -11.08 2.39
CA LEU A 82 -3.16 -10.93 2.11
C LEU A 82 -2.68 -11.70 0.86
N PRO A 83 -3.06 -12.98 0.64
CA PRO A 83 -2.65 -13.70 -0.57
C PRO A 83 -3.06 -12.98 -1.85
N ARG A 84 -4.28 -12.42 -1.87
CA ARG A 84 -4.80 -11.65 -2.99
C ARG A 84 -4.06 -10.33 -3.15
N MET A 85 -3.78 -9.61 -2.06
CA MET A 85 -3.02 -8.36 -2.12
C MET A 85 -1.61 -8.57 -2.70
N LEU A 86 -0.95 -9.69 -2.37
CA LEU A 86 0.35 -10.06 -2.94
C LEU A 86 0.25 -10.43 -4.41
N GLU A 87 -0.82 -11.12 -4.84
CA GLU A 87 -1.08 -11.33 -6.27
C GLU A 87 -1.27 -10.01 -7.02
N GLU A 88 -1.92 -9.03 -6.39
CA GLU A 88 -2.09 -7.67 -6.94
C GLU A 88 -0.75 -6.95 -7.07
N HIS A 89 0.16 -7.04 -6.08
CA HIS A 89 1.53 -6.53 -6.19
C HIS A 89 2.26 -7.11 -7.40
N VAL A 90 2.11 -8.41 -7.67
CA VAL A 90 2.71 -9.05 -8.85
C VAL A 90 2.16 -8.44 -10.15
N GLN A 91 0.85 -8.23 -10.26
CA GLN A 91 0.25 -7.61 -11.45
C GLN A 91 0.71 -6.15 -11.62
N ILE A 92 0.75 -5.39 -10.52
CA ILE A 92 1.24 -4.01 -10.51
C ILE A 92 2.71 -3.97 -10.95
N ALA A 93 3.56 -4.86 -10.44
CA ALA A 93 4.98 -4.91 -10.80
C ALA A 93 5.19 -5.21 -12.30
N ILE A 94 4.41 -6.12 -12.88
CA ILE A 94 4.43 -6.41 -14.33
C ILE A 94 4.04 -5.19 -15.15
N ALA A 95 2.97 -4.49 -14.74
CA ALA A 95 2.51 -3.27 -15.41
C ALA A 95 3.55 -2.14 -15.29
N LEU A 96 4.18 -2.01 -14.12
CA LEU A 96 5.24 -1.03 -13.86
C LEU A 96 6.49 -1.28 -14.70
N GLU A 97 6.93 -2.53 -14.87
CA GLU A 97 8.07 -2.83 -15.74
C GLU A 97 7.76 -2.47 -17.21
N SER A 98 6.53 -2.68 -17.65
CA SER A 98 6.07 -2.28 -18.98
C SER A 98 6.10 -0.75 -19.16
N LEU A 99 5.59 -0.01 -18.17
CA LEU A 99 5.64 1.46 -18.13
C LEU A 99 7.09 1.97 -18.13
N ARG A 100 7.94 1.40 -17.26
CA ARG A 100 9.35 1.73 -17.13
C ARG A 100 10.10 1.55 -18.45
N ALA A 101 9.88 0.42 -19.13
CA ALA A 101 10.48 0.15 -20.42
C ALA A 101 10.01 1.13 -21.51
N ALA A 102 8.72 1.45 -21.56
CA ALA A 102 8.18 2.44 -22.50
C ALA A 102 8.74 3.84 -22.25
N ALA A 103 8.76 4.28 -20.99
CA ALA A 103 9.29 5.56 -20.56
C ALA A 103 10.78 5.69 -20.88
N SER A 104 11.57 4.64 -20.64
CA SER A 104 13.00 4.60 -20.95
C SER A 104 13.25 4.75 -22.46
N ARG A 105 12.51 4.03 -23.32
CA ARG A 105 12.60 4.18 -24.78
C ARG A 105 12.23 5.58 -25.25
N ALA A 106 11.25 6.21 -24.59
CA ALA A 106 10.79 7.56 -24.90
C ALA A 106 11.66 8.68 -24.30
N GLY A 107 12.67 8.36 -23.48
CA GLY A 107 13.50 9.35 -22.78
C GLY A 107 12.74 10.13 -21.70
N MET A 108 11.64 9.59 -21.19
CA MET A 108 10.79 10.24 -20.17
C MET A 108 11.18 9.76 -18.77
N GLU A 109 12.34 10.23 -18.31
CA GLU A 109 12.96 9.78 -17.05
C GLU A 109 12.04 9.91 -15.82
N GLU A 110 11.18 10.92 -15.79
CA GLU A 110 10.24 11.11 -14.66
C GLU A 110 9.30 9.91 -14.45
N HIS A 111 8.93 9.20 -15.51
CA HIS A 111 8.04 8.03 -15.44
C HIS A 111 8.80 6.73 -15.14
N VAL A 112 10.10 6.68 -15.43
CA VAL A 112 11.00 5.62 -14.94
C VAL A 112 11.11 5.73 -13.41
N ILE A 113 11.40 6.93 -12.91
CA ILE A 113 11.50 7.22 -11.47
C ILE A 113 10.17 6.91 -10.76
N PHE A 114 9.02 7.24 -11.37
CA PHE A 114 7.72 6.87 -10.84
C PHE A 114 7.59 5.35 -10.66
N ALA A 115 7.91 4.57 -11.68
CA ALA A 115 7.80 3.11 -11.61
C ALA A 115 8.71 2.52 -10.52
N ASP A 116 9.96 2.99 -10.43
CA ASP A 116 10.91 2.55 -9.42
C ASP A 116 10.43 2.92 -7.99
N LYS A 117 9.85 4.12 -7.80
CA LYS A 117 9.25 4.53 -6.52
C LYS A 117 8.08 3.64 -6.12
N LEU A 118 7.18 3.31 -7.04
CA LEU A 118 6.00 2.51 -6.72
C LEU A 118 6.36 1.04 -6.42
N LEU A 119 7.40 0.50 -7.06
CA LEU A 119 7.96 -0.80 -6.70
C LEU A 119 8.54 -0.81 -5.28
N LEU A 120 9.28 0.25 -4.91
CA LEU A 120 9.84 0.38 -3.57
C LEU A 120 8.74 0.51 -2.49
N HIS A 121 7.65 1.21 -2.81
CA HIS A 121 6.49 1.32 -1.95
C HIS A 121 5.86 -0.05 -1.65
N ALA A 122 5.58 -0.86 -2.67
CA ALA A 122 5.07 -2.22 -2.50
C ALA A 122 6.03 -3.11 -1.67
N GLN A 123 7.35 -2.95 -1.86
CA GLN A 123 8.34 -3.65 -1.04
C GLN A 123 8.27 -3.22 0.44
N MET A 124 8.14 -1.92 0.72
CA MET A 124 7.99 -1.42 2.08
C MET A 124 6.71 -1.96 2.75
N GLU A 125 5.64 -2.14 1.99
CA GLU A 125 4.40 -2.74 2.48
C GLU A 125 4.59 -4.19 2.91
N GLU A 126 5.22 -5.00 2.06
CA GLU A 126 5.49 -6.40 2.35
C GLU A 126 6.50 -6.60 3.48
N GLU A 127 7.55 -5.79 3.54
CA GLU A 127 8.64 -5.95 4.50
C GLU A 127 8.35 -5.32 5.87
N VAL A 128 7.55 -4.25 5.90
CA VAL A 128 7.38 -3.42 7.10
C VAL A 128 5.92 -3.20 7.44
N LEU A 129 5.11 -2.66 6.53
CA LEU A 129 3.79 -2.12 6.89
C LEU A 129 2.77 -3.23 7.19
N TYR A 130 2.57 -4.19 6.29
CA TYR A 130 1.63 -5.30 6.51
C TYR A 130 2.04 -6.20 7.68
N PRO A 131 3.33 -6.60 7.83
CA PRO A 131 3.77 -7.33 9.02
C PRO A 131 3.47 -6.58 10.31
N THR A 132 3.68 -5.26 10.33
CA THR A 132 3.41 -4.43 11.50
C THR A 132 1.91 -4.35 11.80
N SER A 133 1.06 -4.13 10.78
CA SER A 133 -0.40 -4.15 10.94
C SER A 133 -0.90 -5.47 11.53
N LEU A 134 -0.38 -6.60 11.05
CA LEU A 134 -0.70 -7.93 11.57
C LEU A 134 -0.19 -8.14 13.01
N LEU A 135 1.00 -7.63 13.33
CA LEU A 135 1.60 -7.75 14.65
C LEU A 135 0.79 -7.00 15.71
N ILE A 136 0.30 -5.79 15.40
CA ILE A 136 -0.51 -4.98 16.31
C ILE A 136 -1.75 -5.75 16.75
N GLY A 137 -2.54 -6.28 15.81
CA GLY A 137 -3.75 -7.04 16.15
C GLY A 137 -3.44 -8.33 16.89
N SER A 138 -2.37 -9.03 16.51
CA SER A 138 -1.93 -10.26 17.19
C SER A 138 -1.58 -9.98 18.66
N TYR A 139 -0.87 -8.88 18.92
CA TYR A 139 -0.53 -8.44 20.28
C TYR A 139 -1.77 -8.07 21.10
N LEU A 140 -2.72 -7.33 20.52
CA LEU A 140 -3.96 -6.98 21.21
C LEU A 140 -4.79 -8.21 21.55
N LYS A 141 -4.90 -9.17 20.62
CA LYS A 141 -5.62 -10.44 20.85
C LYS A 141 -5.01 -11.23 22.02
N GLN A 142 -3.69 -11.35 22.06
CA GLN A 142 -2.99 -12.02 23.17
C GLN A 142 -3.21 -11.31 24.51
N SER A 143 -3.07 -9.98 24.54
CA SER A 143 -3.20 -9.21 25.78
C SER A 143 -4.63 -9.21 26.36
N LEU A 144 -5.66 -9.38 25.52
CA LEU A 144 -7.04 -9.59 25.97
C LEU A 144 -7.25 -10.98 26.58
N VAL A 145 -6.66 -12.03 25.99
CA VAL A 145 -6.73 -13.40 26.53
C VAL A 145 -6.02 -13.50 27.88
N THR A 146 -4.88 -12.82 28.08
CA THR A 146 -4.16 -12.84 29.36
C THR A 146 -4.88 -12.08 30.49
N ARG A 147 -5.85 -11.21 30.15
CA ARG A 147 -6.62 -10.43 31.12
C ARG A 147 -7.97 -11.06 31.50
N ALA A 148 -8.41 -12.11 30.80
CA ALA A 148 -9.64 -12.85 31.04
C ALA A 148 -9.40 -14.05 31.95
#